data_AF-A0A9W7SJJ8-F1
#
_entry.id   AF-A0A9W7SJJ8-F1
#
_cell.length_a   1.000
_cell.length_b   1.000
_cell.length_c   1.000
_cell.angle_alpha   90.00
_cell.angle_beta   90.00
_cell.angle_gamma   90.00
#
_symmetry.space_group_name_H-M   'P 1'
#
loop_
_entity.id
_entity.type
_entity.pdbx_description
1 polymer ?
#
loop_
_entity_poly.entity_id
_entity_poly.type
_entity_poly.pdbx_seq_one_letter_code
_entity_poly.pdbx_strand_id
1 'polypeptide(L)'
;MVIYYWCGTWIASPSFASAGPLLKKVAYGIAFPSLIVSAGIFNNNIAAKYTFVRLLRNTRHLQSNSWQHWATWLGCHMFFGIAAFIITEAIPVFNYVLSRAGSLCFAPMSLIVPASLYMWEFAEDRKGSIGQETLYGLHVLIAAVGLFLVVGGWSVVDGAGIFRPSLALL
;
A
#
# COMPACT_ATOMS: atom_id res chain seq x y z
N MET A 1 7.21 -21.13 -1.11
CA MET A 1 7.94 -22.35 -1.54
C MET A 1 7.04 -23.40 -2.19
N VAL A 2 5.83 -23.66 -1.68
CA VAL A 2 4.90 -24.63 -2.31
C VAL A 2 4.58 -24.28 -3.78
N ILE A 3 4.24 -23.02 -4.08
CA ILE A 3 3.87 -22.62 -5.45
C ILE A 3 5.03 -22.78 -6.44
N TYR A 4 6.27 -22.49 -6.04
CA TYR A 4 7.45 -22.68 -6.89
C TYR A 4 7.75 -24.14 -7.19
N TYR A 5 7.43 -25.05 -6.26
CA TYR A 5 7.58 -26.48 -6.46
C TYR A 5 6.58 -27.03 -7.50
N TRP A 6 5.34 -26.52 -7.50
CA TRP A 6 4.26 -27.03 -8.38
C TRP A 6 4.11 -26.27 -9.71
N CYS A 7 4.37 -24.97 -9.74
CA CYS A 7 4.20 -24.13 -10.94
C CYS A 7 5.53 -23.81 -11.66
N GLY A 8 6.68 -24.14 -11.06
CA GLY A 8 7.99 -23.79 -11.61
C GLY A 8 8.28 -22.28 -11.57
N THR A 9 9.12 -21.81 -12.49
CA THR A 9 9.57 -20.40 -12.57
C THR A 9 8.53 -19.44 -13.17
N TRP A 10 7.49 -19.96 -13.84
CA TRP A 10 6.49 -19.17 -14.56
C TRP A 10 5.22 -18.95 -13.74
N ILE A 11 5.36 -18.26 -12.61
CA ILE A 11 4.24 -17.92 -11.73
C ILE A 11 3.62 -16.60 -12.20
N ALA A 12 2.32 -16.61 -12.48
CA ALA A 12 1.56 -15.39 -12.71
C ALA A 12 1.58 -14.53 -11.44
N SER A 13 1.83 -13.23 -11.59
CA SER A 13 1.66 -12.26 -10.51
C SER A 13 0.26 -11.66 -10.60
N PRO A 14 -0.58 -11.73 -9.54
CA PRO A 14 -0.36 -12.34 -8.21
C PRO A 14 -0.40 -13.88 -8.22
N SER A 15 0.36 -14.53 -7.33
CA SER A 15 0.63 -15.98 -7.35
C SER A 15 -0.62 -16.88 -7.37
N PHE A 16 -1.75 -16.42 -6.81
CA PHE A 16 -3.02 -17.13 -6.83
C PHE A 16 -3.63 -17.28 -8.22
N ALA A 17 -3.25 -16.44 -9.19
CA ALA A 17 -3.71 -16.55 -10.57
C ALA A 17 -3.19 -17.81 -11.27
N SER A 18 -2.11 -18.41 -10.76
CA SER A 18 -1.53 -19.66 -11.29
C SER A 18 -2.27 -20.92 -10.81
N ALA A 19 -3.24 -20.78 -9.90
CA ALA A 19 -4.05 -21.90 -9.43
C ALA A 19 -5.06 -22.36 -10.48
N GLY A 20 -5.53 -23.62 -10.37
CA GLY A 20 -6.57 -24.17 -11.22
C GLY A 20 -7.85 -23.31 -11.25
N PRO A 21 -8.68 -23.42 -12.31
CA PRO A 21 -9.76 -22.47 -12.60
C PRO A 21 -10.81 -22.35 -11.48
N LEU A 22 -11.07 -23.43 -10.74
CA LEU A 22 -12.00 -23.42 -9.61
C LEU A 22 -11.42 -22.66 -8.42
N LEU A 23 -10.18 -22.98 -8.02
CA LEU A 23 -9.51 -22.36 -6.88
C LEU A 23 -9.27 -20.86 -7.12
N LYS A 24 -8.95 -20.48 -8.37
CA LYS A 24 -8.85 -19.08 -8.79
C LYS A 24 -10.13 -18.30 -8.48
N LYS A 25 -11.30 -18.79 -8.91
CA LYS A 25 -12.58 -18.09 -8.71
C LYS A 25 -12.93 -17.93 -7.23
N VAL A 26 -12.74 -18.99 -6.44
CA VAL A 26 -13.00 -18.97 -5.00
C VAL A 26 -12.06 -18.00 -4.28
N ALA A 27 -10.76 -18.04 -4.61
CA ALA A 27 -9.77 -17.14 -4.01
C ALA A 27 -10.06 -15.67 -4.33
N TYR A 28 -10.37 -15.33 -5.58
CA TYR A 28 -10.76 -13.96 -5.94
C TYR A 28 -12.07 -13.54 -5.29
N GLY A 29 -13.03 -14.45 -5.13
CA GLY A 29 -14.28 -14.18 -4.42
C GLY A 29 -14.08 -13.82 -2.95
N ILE A 30 -13.20 -14.54 -2.24
CA ILE A 30 -12.87 -14.26 -0.82
C ILE A 30 -12.02 -13.00 -0.69
N ALA A 31 -11.12 -12.74 -1.64
CA ALA A 31 -10.28 -11.56 -1.64
C ALA A 31 -11.08 -10.27 -1.92
N PHE A 32 -12.17 -10.35 -2.67
CA PHE A 32 -12.91 -9.16 -3.13
C PHE A 32 -13.51 -8.31 -1.99
N PRO A 33 -14.18 -8.86 -0.97
CA PRO A 33 -14.61 -8.08 0.19
C PRO A 33 -13.45 -7.39 0.92
N SER A 34 -12.33 -8.11 1.10
CA SER A 34 -11.13 -7.56 1.74
C SER A 34 -10.58 -6.38 0.93
N LEU A 35 -10.54 -6.50 -0.40
CA LEU A 35 -10.08 -5.44 -1.29
C LEU A 35 -10.98 -4.20 -1.25
N ILE A 36 -12.31 -4.38 -1.23
CA ILE A 36 -13.25 -3.25 -1.13
C ILE A 36 -13.01 -2.48 0.18
N VAL A 37 -12.90 -3.20 1.29
CA VAL A 37 -12.74 -2.56 2.61
C VAL A 37 -11.37 -1.91 2.74
N SER A 38 -10.29 -2.66 2.50
CA SER A 38 -8.92 -2.16 2.67
C SER A 38 -8.52 -1.13 1.61
N ALA A 39 -8.53 -1.50 0.33
CA ALA A 39 -8.08 -0.63 -0.75
C ALA A 39 -9.12 0.44 -1.10
N GLY A 40 -10.41 0.09 -1.11
CA GLY A 40 -11.48 1.03 -1.49
C GLY A 40 -11.81 2.05 -0.40
N ILE A 41 -11.94 1.61 0.86
CA ILE A 41 -12.41 2.47 1.95
C ILE A 41 -11.23 3.02 2.77
N PHE A 42 -10.35 2.17 3.30
CA PHE A 42 -9.27 2.62 4.19
C PHE A 42 -8.20 3.44 3.46
N ASN A 43 -7.65 2.94 2.36
CA ASN A 43 -6.54 3.62 1.67
C ASN A 43 -6.97 4.96 1.02
N ASN A 44 -8.17 5.02 0.45
CA ASN A 44 -8.70 6.24 -0.18
C ASN A 44 -9.37 7.20 0.82
N ASN A 45 -9.37 6.87 2.12
CA ASN A 45 -10.11 7.63 3.13
C ASN A 45 -9.66 9.10 3.20
N ILE A 46 -8.37 9.38 3.03
CA ILE A 46 -7.85 10.74 3.12
C ILE A 46 -8.46 11.63 2.03
N ALA A 47 -8.44 11.16 0.77
CA ALA A 47 -9.02 11.88 -0.36
C ALA A 47 -10.55 11.98 -0.25
N ALA A 48 -11.21 10.87 0.08
CA ALA A 48 -12.66 10.82 0.24
C ALA A 48 -13.16 11.74 1.37
N LYS A 49 -12.49 11.74 2.53
CA LYS A 49 -12.84 12.57 3.69
C LYS A 49 -12.59 14.05 3.41
N TYR A 50 -11.51 14.38 2.70
CA TYR A 50 -11.25 15.76 2.29
C TYR A 50 -12.38 16.30 1.40
N THR A 51 -12.76 15.54 0.36
CA THR A 51 -13.88 15.89 -0.53
C THR A 51 -15.21 15.92 0.21
N PHE A 52 -15.45 14.96 1.09
CA PHE A 52 -16.67 14.88 1.92
C PHE A 52 -16.84 16.11 2.82
N VAL A 53 -15.78 16.50 3.54
CA VAL A 53 -15.79 17.69 4.41
C VAL A 53 -15.97 18.96 3.60
N ARG A 54 -15.42 19.04 2.38
CA ARG A 54 -15.59 20.19 1.49
C ARG A 54 -17.01 20.29 0.93
N LEU A 55 -17.61 19.16 0.53
CA LEU A 55 -18.97 19.12 -0.04
C LEU A 55 -20.04 19.39 1.02
N LEU A 56 -19.92 18.81 2.21
CA LEU A 56 -20.90 18.97 3.30
C LEU A 56 -20.55 20.10 4.27
N ARG A 57 -19.55 20.92 3.95
CA ARG A 57 -19.15 22.06 4.79
C ARG A 57 -20.36 22.98 4.98
N ASN A 58 -20.66 23.30 6.24
CA ASN A 58 -21.80 24.13 6.66
C ASN A 58 -23.19 23.46 6.59
N THR A 59 -23.27 22.14 6.42
CA THR A 59 -24.54 21.41 6.48
C THR A 59 -24.69 20.65 7.80
N ARG A 60 -25.93 20.50 8.30
CA ARG A 60 -26.24 19.66 9.48
C ARG A 60 -25.93 18.17 9.23
N HIS A 61 -25.89 17.78 7.96
CA HIS A 61 -25.62 16.42 7.49
C HIS A 61 -24.18 15.95 7.71
N LEU A 62 -23.24 16.85 8.04
CA LEU A 62 -21.85 16.47 8.28
C LEU A 62 -21.69 15.56 9.51
N GLN A 63 -22.48 15.79 10.57
CA GLN A 63 -22.44 15.00 11.80
C GLN A 63 -23.74 14.24 12.11
N SER A 64 -24.82 14.47 11.36
CA SER A 64 -26.07 13.71 11.53
C SER A 64 -26.08 12.45 10.66
N ASN A 65 -26.58 11.32 11.19
CA ASN A 65 -26.89 10.12 10.44
C ASN A 65 -28.09 10.32 9.49
N SER A 66 -27.91 11.09 8.43
CA SER A 66 -28.92 11.28 7.38
C SER A 66 -28.60 10.43 6.15
N TRP A 67 -29.61 10.17 5.32
CA TRP A 67 -29.41 9.48 4.05
C TRP A 67 -28.39 10.23 3.14
N GLN A 68 -28.42 11.56 3.15
CA GLN A 68 -27.48 12.40 2.40
C GLN A 68 -26.03 12.22 2.88
N HIS A 69 -25.82 12.00 4.18
CA HIS A 69 -24.50 11.69 4.75
C HIS A 69 -23.96 10.39 4.16
N TRP A 70 -24.73 9.31 4.28
CA TRP A 70 -24.35 7.98 3.79
C TRP A 70 -24.15 7.95 2.27
N ALA A 71 -25.05 8.57 1.51
CA ALA A 71 -24.95 8.64 0.06
C ALA A 71 -23.71 9.42 -0.40
N THR A 72 -23.40 10.56 0.23
CA THR A 72 -22.22 11.35 -0.15
C THR A 72 -20.92 10.66 0.27
N TRP A 73 -20.90 10.04 1.46
CA TRP A 73 -19.74 9.28 1.93
C TRP A 73 -19.43 8.10 1.00
N LEU A 74 -20.43 7.26 0.71
CA LEU A 74 -20.25 6.11 -0.19
C LEU A 74 -19.93 6.56 -1.62
N GLY A 75 -20.58 7.63 -2.10
CA GLY A 75 -20.33 8.21 -3.41
C GLY A 75 -18.90 8.72 -3.58
N CYS A 76 -18.33 9.39 -2.57
CA CYS A 76 -16.93 9.82 -2.59
C CYS A 76 -15.98 8.63 -2.68
N HIS A 77 -16.19 7.60 -1.85
CA HIS A 77 -15.37 6.39 -1.88
C HIS A 77 -15.46 5.66 -3.23
N MET A 78 -16.66 5.54 -3.79
CA MET A 78 -16.88 4.90 -5.08
C MET A 78 -16.24 5.70 -6.23
N PHE A 79 -16.33 7.02 -6.22
CA PHE A 79 -15.70 7.89 -7.20
C PHE A 79 -14.18 7.73 -7.24
N PHE A 80 -13.52 7.85 -6.08
CA PHE A 80 -12.06 7.67 -6.01
C PHE A 80 -11.63 6.24 -6.32
N GLY A 81 -12.43 5.23 -5.92
CA GLY A 81 -12.18 3.83 -6.25
C GLY A 81 -12.22 3.56 -7.76
N ILE A 82 -13.26 4.05 -8.45
CA ILE A 82 -13.39 3.90 -9.91
C ILE A 82 -12.28 4.67 -10.63
N ALA A 83 -11.98 5.90 -10.21
CA ALA A 83 -10.90 6.69 -10.79
C ALA A 83 -9.54 5.97 -10.67
N ALA A 84 -9.23 5.41 -9.50
CA ALA A 84 -8.02 4.63 -9.29
C ALA A 84 -7.98 3.35 -10.15
N PHE A 85 -9.12 2.66 -10.30
CA PHE A 85 -9.23 1.48 -11.15
C PHE A 85 -8.91 1.80 -12.63
N ILE A 86 -9.51 2.87 -13.16
CA ILE A 86 -9.27 3.30 -14.55
C ILE A 86 -7.80 3.64 -14.79
N ILE A 87 -7.17 4.38 -13.87
CA ILE A 87 -5.75 4.76 -14.00
C ILE A 87 -4.86 3.51 -13.94
N THR A 88 -5.22 2.52 -13.14
CA THR A 88 -4.43 1.30 -12.96
C THR A 88 -4.49 0.41 -14.21
N GLU A 89 -5.66 0.21 -14.79
CA GLU A 89 -5.83 -0.59 -16.03
C GLU A 89 -5.13 0.05 -17.24
N ALA A 90 -4.95 1.38 -17.23
CA ALA A 90 -4.23 2.08 -18.29
C ALA A 90 -2.70 1.83 -18.28
N ILE A 91 -2.12 1.35 -17.18
CA ILE A 91 -0.67 1.15 -17.04
C ILE A 91 -0.30 -0.31 -17.32
N PRO A 92 0.36 -0.62 -18.45
CA PRO A 92 0.69 -2.00 -18.83
C PRO A 92 1.73 -2.67 -17.93
N VAL A 93 2.46 -1.90 -17.10
CA VAL A 93 3.52 -2.42 -16.22
C VAL A 93 3.33 -2.02 -14.75
N PHE A 94 2.16 -2.36 -14.21
CA PHE A 94 1.73 -2.03 -12.85
C PHE A 94 2.73 -2.39 -11.74
N ASN A 95 3.39 -3.55 -11.83
CA ASN A 95 4.27 -4.04 -10.75
C ASN A 95 5.46 -3.10 -10.47
N TYR A 96 6.05 -2.49 -11.50
CA TYR A 96 7.16 -1.54 -11.31
C TYR A 96 6.69 -0.24 -10.67
N VAL A 97 5.54 0.28 -11.10
CA VAL A 97 4.95 1.49 -10.55
C VAL A 97 4.54 1.27 -9.09
N LEU A 98 3.93 0.11 -8.78
CA LEU A 98 3.55 -0.26 -7.43
C LEU A 98 4.77 -0.42 -6.52
N SER A 99 5.83 -1.07 -6.99
CA SER A 99 7.07 -1.23 -6.21
C SER A 99 7.75 0.11 -5.89
N ARG A 100 7.80 1.01 -6.88
CA ARG A 100 8.37 2.35 -6.72
C ARG A 100 7.50 3.24 -5.81
N ALA A 101 6.18 3.22 -5.98
CA ALA A 101 5.26 3.94 -5.11
C ALA A 101 5.27 3.40 -3.67
N GLY A 102 5.36 2.08 -3.50
CA GLY A 102 5.45 1.41 -2.20
C GLY A 102 6.71 1.77 -1.44
N SER A 103 7.86 1.72 -2.09
CA SER A 103 9.15 2.04 -1.46
C SER A 103 9.29 3.51 -1.10
N LEU A 104 8.81 4.43 -1.95
CA LEU A 104 8.92 5.87 -1.69
C LEU A 104 7.85 6.42 -0.75
N CYS A 105 6.63 5.88 -0.77
CA CYS A 105 5.51 6.44 -0.01
C CYS A 105 5.18 5.60 1.21
N PHE A 106 5.03 4.27 1.06
CA PHE A 106 4.57 3.41 2.15
C PHE A 106 5.69 3.07 3.15
N ALA A 107 6.90 2.74 2.68
CA ALA A 107 8.00 2.38 3.56
C ALA A 107 8.40 3.51 4.53
N PRO A 108 8.62 4.77 4.10
CA PRO A 108 8.97 5.83 5.04
C PRO A 108 7.79 6.18 5.96
N MET A 109 6.56 6.22 5.43
CA MET A 109 5.39 6.58 6.24
C MET A 109 5.07 5.52 7.32
N SER A 110 5.26 4.24 7.01
CA SER A 110 4.92 3.15 7.93
C SER A 110 6.06 2.72 8.86
N LEU A 111 7.32 2.93 8.48
CA LEU A 111 8.47 2.43 9.25
C LEU A 111 9.33 3.56 9.79
N ILE A 112 9.69 4.55 8.96
CA ILE A 112 10.64 5.60 9.35
C ILE A 112 9.96 6.66 10.21
N VAL A 113 8.79 7.16 9.81
CA VAL A 113 8.05 8.20 10.55
C VAL A 113 7.71 7.76 11.98
N PRO A 114 7.01 6.63 12.22
CA PRO A 114 6.68 6.22 13.60
C PRO A 114 7.92 5.91 14.42
N ALA A 115 8.97 5.31 13.84
CA ALA A 115 10.23 5.09 14.54
C ALA A 115 10.93 6.41 14.91
N SER A 116 10.94 7.39 14.02
CA SER A 116 11.53 8.71 14.28
C SER A 116 10.78 9.50 15.34
N LEU A 117 9.44 9.42 15.37
CA LEU A 117 8.60 10.05 16.39
C LEU A 117 8.86 9.44 17.76
N TYR A 118 8.92 8.10 17.84
CA TYR A 118 9.27 7.41 19.08
C TYR A 118 10.66 7.80 19.58
N MET A 119 11.66 7.85 18.69
CA MET A 119 13.03 8.26 19.04
C MET A 119 13.12 9.73 19.46
N TRP A 120 12.23 10.61 18.97
CA TRP A 120 12.16 12.01 19.37
C TRP A 120 11.53 12.18 20.75
N GLU A 121 10.44 11.46 21.03
CA GLU A 121 9.72 11.53 22.30
C GLU A 121 10.49 10.85 23.44
N PHE A 122 11.11 9.70 23.18
CA PHE A 122 11.86 8.91 24.16
C PHE A 122 13.38 9.01 23.96
N ALA A 123 13.88 10.21 23.64
CA ALA A 123 15.32 10.42 23.42
C ALA A 123 16.18 10.13 24.66
N GLU A 124 15.60 10.28 25.87
CA GLU A 124 16.27 10.03 27.15
C GLU A 124 16.42 8.52 27.46
N ASP A 125 15.56 7.68 26.89
CA ASP A 125 15.56 6.21 27.06
C ASP A 125 16.81 5.54 26.46
N ARG A 126 17.62 6.30 25.70
CA ARG A 126 18.91 5.87 25.15
C ARG A 126 19.94 5.47 26.20
N LYS A 127 19.82 5.98 27.44
CA LYS A 127 20.70 5.64 28.57
C LYS A 127 19.91 5.15 29.80
N GLY A 128 18.67 4.71 29.58
CA GLY A 128 17.77 4.26 30.64
C GLY A 128 18.06 2.82 31.11
N SER A 129 17.03 2.16 31.62
CA SER A 129 17.11 0.73 31.95
C SER A 129 17.42 -0.11 30.70
N ILE A 130 18.01 -1.30 30.86
CA ILE A 130 18.35 -2.23 29.77
C ILE A 130 17.16 -2.48 28.83
N GLY A 131 15.93 -2.51 29.38
CA GLY A 131 14.70 -2.67 28.59
C GLY A 131 14.38 -1.46 27.70
N GLN A 132 14.62 -0.24 28.20
CA GLN A 132 14.41 1.00 27.45
C GLN A 132 15.48 1.18 26.37
N GLU A 133 16.74 0.88 26.70
CA GLU A 133 17.84 0.91 25.73
C GLU A 133 17.62 -0.11 24.59
N THR A 134 17.16 -1.32 24.91
CA THR A 134 16.83 -2.34 23.91
C THR A 134 15.66 -1.89 23.02
N LEU A 135 14.61 -1.32 23.60
CA LEU A 135 13.45 -0.84 22.85
C LEU A 135 13.80 0.32 21.94
N TYR A 136 14.66 1.24 22.38
CA TYR A 136 15.22 2.30 21.53
C TYR A 136 16.03 1.72 20.38
N GLY A 137 16.90 0.73 20.66
CA GLY A 137 17.66 0.00 19.63
C GLY A 137 16.79 -0.71 18.59
N LEU A 138 15.65 -1.29 19.00
CA LEU A 138 14.68 -1.89 18.09
C LEU A 138 14.04 -0.85 17.17
N HIS A 139 13.71 0.35 17.65
CA HIS A 139 13.17 1.42 16.81
C HIS A 139 14.21 1.96 15.83
N VAL A 140 15.49 2.05 16.22
CA VAL A 140 16.60 2.35 15.30
C VAL A 140 16.71 1.28 14.21
N LEU A 141 16.59 0.00 14.56
CA LEU A 141 16.60 -1.09 13.59
C LEU A 141 15.41 -1.01 12.62
N ILE A 142 14.21 -0.70 13.12
CA ILE A 142 13.01 -0.51 12.27
C ILE A 142 13.23 0.64 11.29
N ALA A 143 13.81 1.76 11.74
CA ALA A 143 14.15 2.88 10.86
C ALA A 143 15.20 2.49 9.80
N ALA A 144 16.22 1.71 10.19
CA ALA A 144 17.25 1.22 9.27
C ALA A 144 16.68 0.25 8.21
N VAL A 145 15.76 -0.65 8.61
CA VAL A 145 15.04 -1.52 7.68
C VAL A 145 14.15 -0.70 6.75
N GLY A 146 13.46 0.32 7.26
CA GLY A 146 12.69 1.25 6.45
C GLY A 146 13.54 1.95 5.39
N LEU A 147 14.72 2.45 5.77
CA LEU A 147 15.66 3.07 4.82
C LEU A 147 16.19 2.07 3.80
N PHE A 148 16.51 0.85 4.23
CA PHE A 148 16.89 -0.23 3.32
C PHE A 148 15.80 -0.56 2.31
N LEU A 149 14.53 -0.57 2.70
CA LEU A 149 13.40 -0.81 1.79
C LEU A 149 13.19 0.34 0.80
N VAL A 150 13.45 1.58 1.20
CA VAL A 150 13.43 2.75 0.29
C VAL A 150 14.53 2.60 -0.77
N VAL A 151 15.78 2.40 -0.33
CA VAL A 151 16.94 2.31 -1.22
C VAL A 151 16.89 1.05 -2.09
N GLY A 152 16.55 -0.09 -1.50
CA GLY A 152 16.38 -1.36 -2.20
C GLY A 152 15.24 -1.32 -3.21
N GLY A 153 14.08 -0.77 -2.81
CA GLY A 153 12.94 -0.63 -3.72
C GLY A 153 13.22 0.31 -4.89
N TRP A 154 13.95 1.40 -4.65
CA TRP A 154 14.39 2.31 -5.72
C TRP A 154 15.41 1.66 -6.67
N SER A 155 16.47 1.09 -6.10
CA SER A 155 17.58 0.50 -6.88
C SER A 155 17.20 -0.76 -7.67
N VAL A 156 16.22 -1.56 -7.22
CA VAL A 156 15.73 -2.72 -7.98
C VAL A 156 15.00 -2.30 -9.24
N VAL A 157 14.17 -1.25 -9.17
CA VAL A 157 13.43 -0.78 -10.35
C VAL A 157 14.38 -0.10 -11.35
N ASP A 158 15.41 0.60 -10.87
CA ASP A 158 16.40 1.24 -11.72
C ASP A 158 17.44 0.24 -12.27
N GLY A 159 17.84 -0.77 -11.49
CA GLY A 159 18.74 -1.85 -11.91
C GLY A 159 18.11 -2.81 -12.92
N ALA A 160 16.78 -3.00 -12.86
CA ALA A 160 16.01 -3.65 -13.91
C ALA A 160 15.78 -2.73 -15.14
N GLY A 161 16.13 -1.44 -15.02
CA GLY A 161 15.79 -0.35 -15.94
C GLY A 161 16.95 0.24 -16.73
N ILE A 162 18.10 -0.42 -16.84
CA ILE A 162 19.10 -0.06 -17.86
C ILE A 162 18.78 -0.82 -19.15
N PHE A 163 18.12 -0.14 -20.09
CA PHE A 163 18.29 -0.30 -21.54
C PHE A 163 18.61 -1.73 -22.07
N ARG A 164 17.58 -2.49 -22.47
CA ARG A 164 17.65 -3.28 -23.72
C ARG A 164 16.31 -3.27 -24.48
N PRO A 165 15.91 -2.14 -25.10
CA PRO A 165 14.91 -2.15 -26.16
C PRO A 165 15.49 -2.60 -27.52
N SER A 166 16.64 -3.28 -27.58
CA SER A 166 17.32 -3.63 -28.85
C SER A 166 17.56 -5.14 -29.10
N LEU A 167 16.94 -6.05 -28.35
CA LEU A 167 17.12 -7.51 -28.57
C LEU A 167 15.84 -8.30 -28.76
N ALA A 168 14.72 -7.64 -29.09
CA ALA A 168 13.48 -8.29 -29.53
C ALA A 168 13.35 -8.35 -31.07
N LEU A 169 14.45 -8.16 -31.82
CA LEU A 169 14.50 -8.27 -33.30
C LEU A 169 15.71 -9.08 -33.80
N LEU A 170 16.07 -10.16 -33.11
CA LEU A 170 16.80 -11.32 -33.64
C LEU A 170 16.25 -12.58 -32.95
#